data_AF-A0A653DAE9-F1
#
_entry.id   AF-A0A653DAE9-F1
#
_cell.length_a   1.000
_cell.length_b   1.000
_cell.length_c   1.000
_cell.angle_alpha   90.00
_cell.angle_beta   90.00
_cell.angle_gamma   90.00
#
_symmetry.space_group_name_H-M   'P 1'
#
loop_
_entity.id
_entity.type
_entity.pdbx_description
1 polymer ?
#
loop_
_entity_poly.entity_id
_entity_poly.type
_entity_poly.pdbx_seq_one_letter_code
_entity_poly.pdbx_strand_id
1 'polypeptide(L)'
;MPPIWGLLLPVLEIHTDPLGPLDYYILFEKMFLPQEDPGILAVVKFSDHPSGYYRTKVKFGHPWLPGGWEYDPDATRAQPGHHCYPYYIASVAGNITLDSSCLGIRPTWMSDSSDAIGHLNIGSILIPGTHNAGSYAGVPPLVENYVLNQDRNVWTQLVSGIRYLDFRIGFYNNEGYFINHDLVRVTKIIPILHEIRKFMELAPKEVVVVDFHRFPYPTNFTSAMHREFVHILRTELGRYILPGYEMQAGKGPSLDDIWRRRRRLIICYADRDTVR
;
A
#
# COMPACT_ATOMS: atom_id res chain seq x y z
N MET A 1 -32.84 15.92 -1.75
CA MET A 1 -31.82 14.96 -2.22
C MET A 1 -30.54 15.27 -1.47
N PRO A 2 -30.01 14.38 -0.62
CA PRO A 2 -28.73 14.63 0.03
C PRO A 2 -27.58 14.40 -0.98
N PRO A 3 -26.51 15.20 -0.93
CA PRO A 3 -25.40 15.08 -1.86
C PRO A 3 -24.63 13.80 -1.55
N ILE A 4 -24.62 12.89 -2.52
CA ILE A 4 -23.62 11.85 -2.67
C ILE A 4 -22.32 12.58 -3.07
N TRP A 5 -21.14 11.99 -2.81
CA TRP A 5 -19.83 12.38 -3.35
C TRP A 5 -18.97 13.35 -2.51
N GLY A 6 -18.55 12.88 -1.34
CA GLY A 6 -17.13 12.91 -0.94
C GLY A 6 -16.75 11.47 -0.62
N LEU A 7 -15.47 11.08 -0.69
CA LEU A 7 -15.02 9.72 -0.32
C LEU A 7 -15.80 9.23 0.92
N LEU A 8 -16.73 8.31 0.70
CA LEU A 8 -17.38 7.61 1.81
C LEU A 8 -16.23 6.96 2.55
N LEU A 9 -15.99 7.38 3.81
CA LEU A 9 -14.98 6.73 4.65
C LEU A 9 -15.15 5.22 4.47
N PRO A 10 -14.06 4.49 4.19
CA PRO A 10 -14.15 3.08 3.90
C PRO A 10 -14.95 2.42 5.01
N VAL A 11 -15.97 1.67 4.62
CA VAL A 11 -16.77 0.91 5.56
C VAL A 11 -16.19 -0.48 5.65
N LEU A 12 -16.35 -1.13 6.79
CA LEU A 12 -15.99 -2.54 6.88
C LEU A 12 -17.05 -3.36 6.14
N GLU A 13 -16.60 -4.18 5.20
CA GLU A 13 -17.43 -5.14 4.49
C GLU A 13 -17.07 -6.56 4.95
N ILE A 14 -18.08 -7.31 5.36
CA ILE A 14 -17.92 -8.70 5.82
C ILE A 14 -18.34 -9.60 4.68
N HIS A 15 -17.38 -10.28 4.06
CA HIS A 15 -17.64 -11.24 3.00
C HIS A 15 -18.08 -12.57 3.60
N THR A 16 -19.18 -13.12 3.08
CA THR A 16 -19.75 -14.37 3.59
C THR A 16 -19.48 -15.49 2.59
N ASP A 17 -18.79 -16.54 3.06
CA ASP A 17 -18.54 -17.77 2.30
C ASP A 17 -19.37 -18.90 2.91
N PRO A 18 -20.11 -19.71 2.11
CA PRO A 18 -20.95 -20.81 2.59
C PRO A 18 -20.23 -22.02 3.23
N LEU A 19 -18.98 -21.88 3.69
CA LEU A 19 -18.21 -23.01 4.21
C LEU A 19 -18.53 -23.31 5.69
N GLY A 20 -19.52 -24.19 5.90
CA GLY A 20 -19.74 -24.91 7.17
C GLY A 20 -20.90 -24.40 8.03
N PRO A 21 -21.15 -25.03 9.20
CA PRO A 21 -22.19 -24.61 10.12
C PRO A 21 -21.77 -23.28 10.75
N LEU A 22 -22.30 -22.18 10.25
CA LEU A 22 -22.00 -20.82 10.70
C LEU A 22 -23.28 -20.10 11.09
N ASP A 23 -23.31 -19.52 12.28
CA ASP A 23 -24.46 -18.76 12.77
C ASP A 23 -24.24 -17.26 12.63
N TYR A 24 -23.09 -16.75 13.06
CA TYR A 24 -22.80 -15.32 13.12
C TYR A 24 -21.38 -14.96 12.70
N TYR A 25 -21.25 -13.78 12.11
CA TYR A 25 -20.02 -13.00 12.14
C TYR A 25 -20.15 -11.93 13.22
N ILE A 26 -19.13 -11.80 14.06
CA ILE A 26 -19.07 -10.77 15.11
C ILE A 26 -17.86 -9.89 14.83
N LEU A 27 -18.10 -8.59 14.72
CA LEU A 27 -17.07 -7.56 14.61
C LEU A 27 -16.91 -6.88 15.97
N PHE A 28 -15.68 -6.67 16.43
CA PHE A 28 -15.39 -6.15 17.76
C PHE A 28 -14.05 -5.40 17.83
N GLU A 29 -13.86 -4.56 18.84
CA GLU A 29 -12.70 -3.64 18.92
C GLU A 29 -11.41 -4.31 19.44
N LYS A 30 -11.52 -5.40 20.19
CA LYS A 30 -10.36 -6.03 20.86
C LYS A 30 -10.40 -7.55 20.78
N MET A 31 -9.23 -8.17 20.62
CA MET A 31 -9.10 -9.63 20.66
C MET A 31 -9.84 -10.23 21.86
N PHE A 32 -10.62 -11.29 21.62
CA PHE A 32 -11.46 -11.91 22.64
C PHE A 32 -10.59 -12.52 23.75
N LEU A 33 -10.42 -11.79 24.86
CA LEU A 33 -9.79 -12.28 26.08
C LEU A 33 -10.89 -12.65 27.08
N PRO A 34 -10.79 -13.81 27.76
CA PRO A 34 -11.75 -14.15 28.81
C PRO A 34 -11.77 -13.06 29.88
N GLN A 35 -12.97 -12.56 30.21
CA GLN A 35 -13.27 -11.53 31.23
C GLN A 35 -13.21 -10.05 30.80
N GLU A 36 -12.92 -9.72 29.54
CA GLU A 36 -13.06 -8.34 29.03
C GLU A 36 -14.28 -8.21 28.11
N ASP A 37 -14.97 -7.07 28.17
CA ASP A 37 -15.97 -6.71 27.15
C ASP A 37 -15.23 -6.47 25.82
N PRO A 38 -15.46 -7.28 24.78
CA PRO A 38 -14.74 -7.18 23.52
C PRO A 38 -15.08 -5.91 22.72
N GLY A 39 -16.11 -5.16 23.13
CA GLY A 39 -16.57 -3.97 22.43
C GLY A 39 -17.20 -4.34 21.10
N ILE A 40 -18.37 -5.01 21.14
CA ILE A 40 -19.06 -5.49 19.94
C ILE A 40 -19.49 -4.29 19.07
N LEU A 41 -19.00 -4.27 17.84
CA LEU A 41 -19.28 -3.25 16.83
C LEU A 41 -20.44 -3.66 15.90
N ALA A 42 -20.50 -4.93 15.54
CA ALA A 42 -21.57 -5.48 14.72
C ALA A 42 -21.74 -6.98 14.98
N VAL A 43 -22.98 -7.45 14.89
CA VAL A 43 -23.32 -8.88 14.85
C VAL A 43 -24.11 -9.10 13.58
N VAL A 44 -23.63 -10.00 12.72
CA VAL A 44 -24.24 -10.31 11.43
C VAL A 44 -24.64 -11.77 11.44
N LYS A 45 -25.93 -12.03 11.34
CA LYS A 45 -26.44 -13.39 11.23
C LYS A 45 -26.19 -13.92 9.83
N PHE A 46 -25.53 -15.07 9.72
CA PHE A 46 -25.18 -15.65 8.42
C PHE A 46 -26.43 -15.96 7.57
N SER A 47 -27.51 -16.44 8.18
CA SER A 47 -28.76 -16.76 7.46
C SER A 47 -29.37 -15.58 6.71
N ASP A 48 -29.09 -14.35 7.14
CA ASP A 48 -29.65 -13.13 6.55
C ASP A 48 -28.82 -12.68 5.32
N HIS A 49 -27.57 -13.15 5.25
CA HIS A 49 -26.60 -12.83 4.20
C HIS A 49 -25.82 -14.09 3.77
N PRO A 50 -26.49 -15.11 3.19
CA PRO A 50 -25.87 -16.42 2.93
C PRO A 50 -24.80 -16.40 1.84
N SER A 51 -24.71 -15.32 1.07
CA SER A 51 -23.65 -15.11 0.08
C SER A 51 -23.41 -13.61 -0.16
N GLY A 52 -22.24 -13.27 -0.67
CA GLY A 52 -21.87 -11.90 -1.03
C GLY A 52 -21.17 -11.19 0.13
N TYR A 53 -21.68 -10.02 0.51
CA TYR A 53 -21.09 -9.22 1.58
C TYR A 53 -22.15 -8.47 2.39
N TYR A 54 -21.85 -8.22 3.66
CA TYR A 54 -22.57 -7.30 4.51
C TYR A 54 -21.78 -6.01 4.69
N ARG A 55 -22.37 -4.89 4.27
CA ARG A 55 -21.81 -3.56 4.47
C ARG A 55 -22.16 -3.03 5.86
N THR A 56 -21.17 -2.94 6.75
CA THR A 56 -21.40 -2.46 8.12
C THR A 56 -21.66 -0.95 8.14
N LYS A 57 -22.23 -0.46 9.25
CA LYS A 57 -22.26 0.98 9.57
C LYS A 57 -20.95 1.48 10.18
N VAL A 58 -20.00 0.58 10.43
CA VAL A 58 -18.70 0.88 11.02
C VAL A 58 -17.80 1.48 9.96
N LYS A 59 -17.34 2.70 10.21
CA LYS A 59 -16.43 3.42 9.32
C LYS A 59 -15.00 3.16 9.73
N PHE A 60 -14.24 2.54 8.84
CA PHE A 60 -12.80 2.42 8.91
C PHE A 60 -12.19 3.72 8.36
N GLY A 61 -11.99 4.70 9.25
CA GLY A 61 -11.52 6.03 8.90
C GLY A 61 -10.05 6.07 8.46
N HIS A 62 -9.26 6.94 9.09
CA HIS A 62 -7.80 6.94 8.97
C HIS A 62 -7.23 6.59 10.36
N PRO A 63 -7.28 5.31 10.77
CA PRO A 63 -6.81 4.91 12.09
C PRO A 63 -5.30 5.12 12.20
N TRP A 64 -4.81 5.18 13.44
CA TRP A 64 -3.38 5.17 13.68
C TRP A 64 -2.76 3.86 13.19
N LEU A 65 -1.53 3.90 12.70
CA LEU A 65 -0.74 2.76 12.26
C LEU A 65 -0.08 2.09 13.48
N PRO A 66 -0.47 0.86 13.84
CA PRO A 66 0.06 0.14 15.00
C PRO A 66 1.53 -0.28 14.80
N GLY A 67 2.18 -0.75 15.86
CA GLY A 67 3.55 -1.31 15.77
C GLY A 67 4.67 -0.28 15.56
N GLY A 68 4.38 1.01 15.80
CA GLY A 68 5.34 2.09 15.56
C GLY A 68 5.52 2.43 14.08
N TRP A 69 4.51 2.16 13.26
CA TRP A 69 4.51 2.41 11.82
C TRP A 69 3.85 3.73 11.41
N GLU A 70 3.56 4.62 12.36
CA GLU A 70 3.22 6.00 12.02
C GLU A 70 4.36 6.67 11.26
N TYR A 71 4.01 7.56 10.32
CA TYR A 71 5.04 8.27 9.58
C TYR A 71 5.73 9.27 10.50
N ASP A 72 7.00 8.99 10.78
CA ASP A 72 7.88 9.86 11.53
C ASP A 72 9.24 9.89 10.81
N PRO A 73 9.69 11.06 10.30
CA PRO A 73 10.97 11.18 9.59
C PRO A 73 12.17 10.81 10.48
N ASP A 74 12.04 10.92 11.79
CA ASP A 74 13.08 10.67 12.78
C ASP A 74 13.00 9.26 13.38
N ALA A 75 11.99 8.47 13.03
CA ALA A 75 11.83 7.10 13.52
C ALA A 75 13.06 6.24 13.18
N THR A 76 13.64 5.58 14.18
CA THR A 76 14.83 4.73 13.97
C THR A 76 14.49 3.25 13.91
N ARG A 77 13.30 2.86 14.40
CA ARG A 77 12.83 1.48 14.50
C ARG A 77 11.31 1.44 14.43
N ALA A 78 10.79 0.35 13.86
CA ALA A 78 9.40 -0.05 13.93
C ALA A 78 9.35 -1.57 14.14
N GLN A 79 8.26 -2.08 14.70
CA GLN A 79 8.14 -3.50 15.04
C GLN A 79 7.90 -4.34 13.77
N PRO A 80 8.64 -5.43 13.54
CA PRO A 80 8.36 -6.33 12.42
C PRO A 80 7.06 -7.10 12.67
N GLY A 81 6.57 -7.79 11.64
CA GLY A 81 5.43 -8.69 11.72
C GLY A 81 4.09 -8.04 11.38
N HIS A 82 3.03 -8.81 11.60
CA HIS A 82 1.64 -8.41 11.43
C HIS A 82 1.15 -7.58 12.63
N HIS A 83 0.54 -6.44 12.37
CA HIS A 83 -0.01 -5.55 13.41
C HIS A 83 -1.50 -5.31 13.19
N CYS A 84 -2.30 -5.57 14.22
CA CYS A 84 -3.74 -5.40 14.18
C CYS A 84 -4.17 -3.96 14.49
N TYR A 85 -5.12 -3.45 13.70
CA TYR A 85 -5.99 -2.38 14.14
C TYR A 85 -6.97 -2.90 15.21
N PRO A 86 -7.66 -2.02 15.96
CA PRO A 86 -8.74 -2.41 16.86
C PRO A 86 -10.03 -2.76 16.09
N TYR A 87 -9.93 -3.64 15.10
CA TYR A 87 -11.05 -4.18 14.33
C TYR A 87 -10.81 -5.66 14.10
N TYR A 88 -11.49 -6.48 14.88
CA TYR A 88 -11.42 -7.92 14.84
C TYR A 88 -12.74 -8.49 14.36
N ILE A 89 -12.67 -9.59 13.64
CA ILE A 89 -13.82 -10.35 13.19
C ILE A 89 -13.67 -11.80 13.65
N ALA A 90 -14.76 -12.39 14.11
CA ALA A 90 -14.85 -13.80 14.42
C ALA A 90 -16.06 -14.42 13.73
N SER A 91 -15.90 -15.64 13.24
CA SER A 91 -16.98 -16.51 12.77
C SER A 91 -17.38 -17.46 13.90
N VAL A 92 -18.68 -17.60 14.17
CA VAL A 92 -19.19 -18.30 15.36
C VAL A 92 -20.29 -19.29 14.99
N ALA A 93 -20.21 -20.50 15.57
CA ALA A 93 -21.22 -21.55 15.50
C ALA A 93 -21.59 -22.01 16.92
N GLY A 94 -22.82 -21.75 17.33
CA GLY A 94 -23.26 -21.87 18.72
C GLY A 94 -22.39 -21.03 19.65
N ASN A 95 -21.65 -21.70 20.55
CA ASN A 95 -20.72 -21.05 21.49
C ASN A 95 -19.24 -21.23 21.08
N ILE A 96 -18.98 -21.67 19.85
CA ILE A 96 -17.63 -21.97 19.35
C ILE A 96 -17.22 -20.90 18.34
N THR A 97 -16.08 -20.25 18.58
CA THR A 97 -15.39 -19.45 17.56
C THR A 97 -14.70 -20.38 16.58
N LEU A 98 -15.11 -20.34 15.30
CA LEU A 98 -14.55 -21.16 14.24
C LEU A 98 -13.24 -20.58 13.72
N ASP A 99 -13.22 -19.27 13.48
CA ASP A 99 -12.05 -18.52 13.03
C ASP A 99 -12.10 -17.08 13.57
N SER A 100 -10.94 -16.45 13.68
CA SER A 100 -10.84 -15.05 14.05
C SER A 100 -9.64 -14.37 13.40
N SER A 101 -9.85 -13.16 12.90
CA SER A 101 -8.79 -12.34 12.31
C SER A 101 -8.97 -10.88 12.71
N CYS A 102 -7.92 -10.09 12.52
CA CYS A 102 -8.00 -8.64 12.61
C CYS A 102 -7.77 -8.01 11.26
N LEU A 103 -8.34 -6.83 11.05
CA LEU A 103 -7.83 -5.92 10.04
C LEU A 103 -6.48 -5.40 10.53
N GLY A 104 -5.46 -5.41 9.67
CA GLY A 104 -4.10 -5.09 10.09
C GLY A 104 -3.20 -4.69 8.94
N ILE A 105 -1.97 -4.31 9.31
CA ILE A 105 -0.89 -3.97 8.40
C ILE A 105 0.18 -5.07 8.41
N ARG A 106 0.88 -5.24 7.29
CA ARG A 106 1.95 -6.24 7.10
C ARG A 106 3.20 -5.58 6.51
N PRO A 107 3.86 -4.70 7.28
CA PRO A 107 4.93 -3.85 6.78
C PRO A 107 6.21 -4.62 6.45
N THR A 108 6.41 -5.83 6.98
CA THR A 108 7.63 -6.64 6.78
C THR A 108 7.35 -8.02 6.19
N TRP A 109 6.25 -8.20 5.45
CA TRP A 109 5.82 -9.54 5.02
C TRP A 109 6.86 -10.32 4.20
N MET A 110 7.70 -9.63 3.40
CA MET A 110 8.77 -10.29 2.65
C MET A 110 9.86 -10.79 3.59
N SER A 111 10.22 -9.99 4.59
CA SER A 111 11.12 -10.40 5.68
C SER A 111 10.55 -11.58 6.47
N ASP A 112 9.28 -11.49 6.88
CA ASP A 112 8.62 -12.48 7.73
C ASP A 112 8.48 -13.83 7.01
N SER A 113 8.38 -13.80 5.68
CA SER A 113 8.28 -14.99 4.83
C SER A 113 9.61 -15.39 4.19
N SER A 114 10.74 -14.80 4.62
CA SER A 114 12.00 -14.89 3.89
C SER A 114 12.51 -16.32 3.68
N ASP A 115 12.26 -17.24 4.61
CA ASP A 115 12.61 -18.65 4.46
C ASP A 115 11.85 -19.34 3.31
N ALA A 116 10.61 -18.91 3.05
CA ALA A 116 9.76 -19.47 2.00
C ALA A 116 10.02 -18.84 0.63
N ILE A 117 10.34 -17.53 0.58
CA ILE A 117 10.42 -16.78 -0.68
C ILE A 117 11.84 -16.39 -1.09
N GLY A 118 12.83 -16.45 -0.20
CA GLY A 118 14.19 -15.94 -0.42
C GLY A 118 14.86 -16.46 -1.68
N HIS A 119 14.72 -17.77 -1.92
CA HIS A 119 15.30 -18.46 -3.07
C HIS A 119 14.58 -18.17 -4.40
N LEU A 120 13.38 -17.59 -4.38
CA LEU A 120 12.61 -17.30 -5.57
C LEU A 120 13.14 -16.05 -6.28
N ASN A 121 13.19 -16.10 -7.61
CA ASN A 121 13.45 -14.91 -8.44
C ASN A 121 12.32 -13.89 -8.27
N ILE A 122 12.67 -12.61 -8.24
CA ILE A 122 11.70 -11.51 -8.10
C ILE A 122 10.55 -11.58 -9.12
N GLY A 123 10.84 -11.98 -10.37
CA GLY A 123 9.83 -12.18 -11.41
C GLY A 123 9.00 -13.47 -11.29
N SER A 124 9.13 -14.21 -10.19
CA SER A 124 8.34 -15.42 -9.88
C SER A 124 7.44 -15.27 -8.66
N ILE A 125 7.49 -14.14 -7.96
CA ILE A 125 6.65 -13.90 -6.78
C ILE A 125 5.44 -13.03 -7.13
N LEU A 126 4.35 -13.21 -6.38
CA LEU A 126 3.19 -12.33 -6.44
C LEU A 126 3.47 -11.10 -5.58
N ILE A 127 3.41 -9.91 -6.20
CA ILE A 127 3.68 -8.63 -5.54
C ILE A 127 2.40 -7.79 -5.60
N PRO A 128 1.80 -7.41 -4.45
CA PRO A 128 0.64 -6.52 -4.46
C PRO A 128 1.07 -5.11 -4.89
N GLY A 129 0.26 -4.51 -5.76
CA GLY A 129 0.53 -3.20 -6.35
C GLY A 129 -0.68 -2.28 -6.37
N THR A 130 -0.42 -0.98 -6.42
CA THR A 130 -1.45 0.07 -6.53
C THR A 130 -1.26 0.87 -7.82
N HIS A 131 -2.34 0.96 -8.59
CA HIS A 131 -2.42 1.79 -9.80
C HIS A 131 -2.58 3.27 -9.42
N ASN A 132 -1.85 4.16 -10.08
CA ASN A 132 -1.83 5.60 -9.74
C ASN A 132 -1.67 5.83 -8.22
N ALA A 133 -0.68 5.19 -7.60
CA ALA A 133 -0.50 5.07 -6.16
C ALA A 133 -0.45 6.43 -5.42
N GLY A 134 0.02 7.49 -6.08
CA GLY A 134 0.07 8.84 -5.51
C GLY A 134 -1.23 9.65 -5.61
N SER A 135 -2.27 9.11 -6.26
CA SER A 135 -3.56 9.78 -6.48
C SER A 135 -4.53 9.51 -5.34
N TYR A 136 -4.23 10.04 -4.15
CA TYR A 136 -5.02 9.81 -2.92
C TYR A 136 -5.64 11.07 -2.27
N ALA A 137 -5.20 12.28 -2.64
CA ALA A 137 -5.71 13.54 -2.08
C ALA A 137 -5.31 14.73 -2.96
N GLY A 138 -5.75 15.95 -2.60
CA GLY A 138 -5.23 17.19 -3.18
C GLY A 138 -5.95 17.69 -4.43
N VAL A 139 -7.13 17.15 -4.73
CA VAL A 139 -7.98 17.59 -5.85
C VAL A 139 -9.33 18.09 -5.36
N PRO A 140 -10.02 18.98 -6.10
CA PRO A 140 -11.35 19.46 -5.71
C PRO A 140 -12.40 18.33 -5.62
N PRO A 141 -13.36 18.40 -4.69
CA PRO A 141 -14.40 17.37 -4.51
C PRO A 141 -15.16 16.99 -5.78
N LEU A 142 -15.38 17.96 -6.67
CA LEU A 142 -16.09 17.77 -7.94
C LEU A 142 -15.40 16.74 -8.86
N VAL A 143 -14.09 16.57 -8.75
CA VAL A 143 -13.30 15.69 -9.63
C VAL A 143 -12.71 14.49 -8.91
N GLU A 144 -12.88 14.37 -7.58
CA GLU A 144 -12.30 13.29 -6.78
C GLU A 144 -12.59 11.89 -7.35
N ASN A 145 -13.86 11.60 -7.66
CA ASN A 145 -14.26 10.28 -8.18
C ASN A 145 -13.72 9.93 -9.57
N TYR A 146 -13.17 10.92 -10.29
CA TYR A 146 -12.59 10.74 -11.62
C TYR A 146 -11.06 10.71 -11.60
N VAL A 147 -10.45 11.13 -10.49
CA VAL A 147 -9.00 11.40 -10.39
C VAL A 147 -8.32 10.59 -9.30
N LEU A 148 -8.97 10.41 -8.15
CA LEU A 148 -8.39 9.67 -7.02
C LEU A 148 -8.63 8.18 -7.21
N ASN A 149 -7.57 7.39 -7.09
CA ASN A 149 -7.59 5.94 -7.22
C ASN A 149 -7.33 5.22 -5.89
N GLN A 150 -6.81 5.95 -4.91
CA GLN A 150 -6.41 5.41 -3.61
C GLN A 150 -7.08 6.22 -2.51
N ASP A 151 -7.47 5.56 -1.43
CA ASP A 151 -8.01 6.16 -0.20
C ASP A 151 -6.93 6.33 0.89
N ARG A 152 -5.69 5.90 0.59
CA ARG A 152 -4.54 5.90 1.49
C ARG A 152 -3.33 6.57 0.84
N ASN A 153 -2.54 7.29 1.64
CA ASN A 153 -1.25 7.82 1.20
C ASN A 153 -0.22 6.70 0.94
N VAL A 154 0.90 7.05 0.30
CA VAL A 154 1.91 6.06 -0.11
C VAL A 154 2.54 5.36 1.10
N TRP A 155 2.83 6.08 2.18
CA TRP A 155 3.28 5.48 3.43
C TRP A 155 2.34 4.37 3.93
N THR A 156 1.05 4.65 4.05
CA THR A 156 0.04 3.69 4.51
C THR A 156 -0.11 2.51 3.55
N GLN A 157 -0.01 2.74 2.23
CA GLN A 157 0.02 1.64 1.25
C GLN A 157 1.21 0.71 1.50
N LEU A 158 2.42 1.27 1.68
CA LEU A 158 3.64 0.50 1.95
C LEU A 158 3.52 -0.31 3.25
N VAL A 159 3.11 0.31 4.36
CA VAL A 159 3.00 -0.41 5.62
C VAL A 159 1.88 -1.47 5.59
N SER A 160 0.84 -1.27 4.80
CA SER A 160 -0.24 -2.26 4.60
C SER A 160 0.20 -3.46 3.74
N GLY A 161 1.36 -3.39 3.09
CA GLY A 161 1.98 -4.51 2.37
C GLY A 161 2.18 -4.30 0.87
N ILE A 162 1.78 -3.15 0.32
CA ILE A 162 1.99 -2.81 -1.10
C ILE A 162 3.49 -2.69 -1.40
N ARG A 163 3.92 -3.27 -2.51
CA ARG A 163 5.33 -3.28 -2.94
C ARG A 163 5.52 -2.89 -4.40
N TYR A 164 4.44 -2.65 -5.16
CA TYR A 164 4.49 -2.06 -6.49
C TYR A 164 3.70 -0.75 -6.49
N LEU A 165 4.36 0.36 -6.78
CA LEU A 165 3.77 1.70 -6.81
C LEU A 165 3.83 2.24 -8.23
N ASP A 166 2.67 2.45 -8.86
CA ASP A 166 2.56 3.11 -10.17
C ASP A 166 2.38 4.62 -10.00
N PHE A 167 3.31 5.40 -10.57
CA PHE A 167 3.27 6.85 -10.60
C PHE A 167 3.26 7.41 -12.01
N ARG A 168 2.47 8.47 -12.21
CA ARG A 168 2.56 9.33 -13.39
C ARG A 168 3.09 10.69 -12.97
N ILE A 169 4.08 11.20 -13.69
CA ILE A 169 4.85 12.37 -13.28
C ILE A 169 4.54 13.58 -14.16
N GLY A 170 4.12 14.67 -13.52
CA GLY A 170 4.01 15.99 -14.13
C GLY A 170 5.16 16.90 -13.72
N PHE A 171 5.54 17.83 -14.59
CA PHE A 171 6.47 18.91 -14.28
C PHE A 171 5.80 20.27 -14.52
N TYR A 172 5.89 21.15 -13.52
CA TYR A 172 5.27 22.47 -13.53
C TYR A 172 6.36 23.53 -13.30
N ASN A 173 6.51 24.46 -14.24
CA ASN A 173 7.52 25.52 -14.16
C ASN A 173 7.43 26.26 -12.81
N ASN A 174 8.57 26.45 -12.15
CA ASN A 174 8.73 27.07 -10.82
C ASN A 174 8.17 26.27 -9.64
N GLU A 175 7.47 25.16 -9.85
CA GLU A 175 6.90 24.33 -8.78
C GLU A 175 7.53 22.94 -8.69
N GLY A 176 8.13 22.46 -9.79
CA GLY A 176 8.85 21.19 -9.85
C GLY A 176 7.96 20.00 -10.23
N TYR A 177 8.30 18.83 -9.70
CA TYR A 177 7.68 17.55 -10.07
C TYR A 177 6.51 17.17 -9.15
N PHE A 178 5.46 16.65 -9.77
CA PHE A 178 4.22 16.25 -9.11
C PHE A 178 3.79 14.85 -9.56
N ILE A 179 3.04 14.18 -8.70
CA ILE A 179 2.13 13.12 -9.12
C ILE A 179 1.00 13.76 -9.91
N ASN A 180 0.68 13.13 -11.04
CA ASN A 180 -0.44 13.46 -11.88
C ASN A 180 -1.39 12.27 -12.05
N HIS A 181 -2.66 12.58 -12.29
CA HIS A 181 -3.58 11.68 -12.94
C HIS A 181 -3.86 12.23 -14.35
N ASP A 182 -3.08 11.76 -15.32
CA ASP A 182 -3.02 12.34 -16.67
C ASP A 182 -2.69 13.85 -16.61
N LEU A 183 -3.59 14.72 -17.06
CA LEU A 183 -3.35 16.17 -17.08
C LEU A 183 -3.68 16.85 -15.75
N VAL A 184 -4.24 16.12 -14.78
CA VAL A 184 -4.62 16.67 -13.47
C VAL A 184 -3.45 16.55 -12.51
N ARG A 185 -2.97 17.70 -12.02
CA ARG A 185 -1.99 17.78 -10.94
C ARG A 185 -2.60 17.32 -9.63
N VAL A 186 -1.90 16.46 -8.89
CA VAL A 186 -2.39 15.90 -7.61
C VAL A 186 -1.55 16.41 -6.44
N THR A 187 -0.33 15.88 -6.26
CA THR A 187 0.51 16.17 -5.09
C THR A 187 1.99 16.20 -5.47
N LYS A 188 2.84 16.79 -4.63
CA LYS A 188 4.28 16.85 -4.86
C LYS A 188 4.92 15.46 -4.71
N ILE A 189 5.88 15.15 -5.57
CA ILE A 189 6.57 13.84 -5.54
C ILE A 189 7.61 13.74 -4.40
N ILE A 190 8.26 14.85 -4.03
CA ILE A 190 9.39 14.82 -3.07
C ILE A 190 9.00 14.21 -1.71
N PRO A 191 7.88 14.61 -1.06
CA PRO A 191 7.46 13.95 0.20
C PRO A 191 7.25 12.44 0.04
N ILE A 192 6.71 11.99 -1.09
CA ILE A 192 6.50 10.56 -1.38
C ILE A 192 7.84 9.83 -1.52
N LEU A 193 8.85 10.44 -2.15
CA LEU A 193 10.20 9.86 -2.21
C LEU A 193 10.81 9.74 -0.81
N HIS A 194 10.56 10.71 0.08
CA HIS A 194 10.99 10.62 1.48
C HIS A 194 10.27 9.49 2.23
N GLU A 195 8.96 9.32 2.03
CA GLU A 195 8.19 8.20 2.60
C GLU A 195 8.75 6.84 2.15
N ILE A 196 9.02 6.68 0.84
CA ILE A 196 9.64 5.47 0.30
C ILE A 196 11.03 5.26 0.90
N ARG A 197 11.88 6.29 0.93
CA ARG A 197 13.21 6.22 1.56
C ARG A 197 13.10 5.76 3.00
N LYS A 198 12.20 6.36 3.78
CA LYS A 198 12.01 6.07 5.19
C LYS A 198 11.50 4.65 5.42
N PHE A 199 10.58 4.18 4.58
CA PHE A 199 10.11 2.81 4.63
C PHE A 199 11.26 1.82 4.37
N MET A 200 12.11 2.11 3.38
CA MET A 200 13.29 1.30 3.09
C MET A 200 14.33 1.32 4.22
N GLU A 201 14.40 2.38 5.03
CA GLU A 201 15.21 2.42 6.26
C GLU A 201 14.65 1.47 7.33
N LEU A 202 13.35 1.53 7.58
CA LEU A 202 12.70 0.77 8.67
C LEU A 202 12.47 -0.71 8.33
N ALA A 203 12.35 -1.06 7.05
CA ALA A 203 12.01 -2.41 6.60
C ALA A 203 13.15 -2.99 5.72
N PRO A 204 14.28 -3.47 6.29
CA PRO A 204 15.52 -3.75 5.56
C PRO A 204 15.51 -4.98 4.65
N LYS A 205 14.46 -5.81 4.70
CA LYS A 205 14.26 -6.98 3.83
C LYS A 205 13.05 -6.82 2.90
N GLU A 206 12.50 -5.62 2.77
CA GLU A 206 11.44 -5.36 1.78
C GLU A 206 12.03 -4.96 0.44
N VAL A 207 11.45 -5.45 -0.65
CA VAL A 207 11.78 -5.04 -2.02
C VAL A 207 10.62 -4.23 -2.57
N VAL A 208 10.88 -2.99 -2.97
CA VAL A 208 9.86 -2.08 -3.51
C VAL A 208 10.14 -1.84 -4.98
N VAL A 209 9.09 -1.92 -5.79
CA VAL A 209 9.07 -1.54 -7.20
C VAL A 209 8.35 -0.21 -7.33
N VAL A 210 9.02 0.79 -7.89
CA VAL A 210 8.42 2.08 -8.25
C VAL A 210 8.42 2.18 -9.76
N ASP A 211 7.21 2.21 -10.33
CA ASP A 211 6.99 2.36 -11.76
C ASP A 211 6.61 3.80 -12.08
N PHE A 212 7.56 4.55 -12.66
CA PHE A 212 7.27 5.82 -13.30
C PHE A 212 6.67 5.54 -14.67
N HIS A 213 5.39 5.15 -14.65
CA HIS A 213 4.67 4.55 -15.75
C HIS A 213 4.47 5.52 -16.92
N ARG A 214 4.28 6.82 -16.63
CA ARG A 214 4.07 7.88 -17.65
C ARG A 214 4.53 9.25 -17.17
N PHE A 215 4.76 10.13 -18.15
CA PHE A 215 5.12 11.53 -17.96
C PHE A 215 4.13 12.46 -18.68
N PRO A 216 2.87 12.55 -18.22
CA PRO A 216 1.77 13.14 -19.00
C PRO A 216 1.82 14.66 -19.14
N TYR A 217 2.60 15.37 -18.33
CA TYR A 217 2.61 16.84 -18.34
C TYR A 217 4.02 17.42 -18.09
N PRO A 218 4.48 18.39 -18.89
CA PRO A 218 3.86 18.88 -20.11
C PRO A 218 3.78 17.77 -21.18
N THR A 219 2.88 17.90 -22.17
CA THR A 219 2.75 16.92 -23.26
C THR A 219 4.08 16.65 -23.96
N ASN A 220 4.96 17.65 -24.03
CA ASN A 220 6.34 17.52 -24.48
C ASN A 220 7.29 17.43 -23.29
N PHE A 221 7.25 16.32 -22.56
CA PHE A 221 8.16 16.08 -21.45
C PHE A 221 9.59 15.93 -21.99
N THR A 222 10.43 16.95 -21.74
CA THR A 222 11.72 17.05 -22.43
C THR A 222 12.77 16.12 -21.83
N SER A 223 13.81 15.76 -22.60
CA SER A 223 14.96 15.01 -22.06
C SER A 223 15.68 15.74 -20.93
N ALA A 224 15.61 17.08 -20.87
CA ALA A 224 16.17 17.84 -19.75
C ALA A 224 15.38 17.60 -18.45
N MET A 225 14.04 17.57 -18.53
CA MET A 225 13.17 17.23 -17.40
C MET A 225 13.39 15.78 -16.95
N HIS A 226 13.50 14.83 -17.88
CA HIS A 226 13.82 13.44 -17.51
C HIS A 226 15.15 13.32 -16.77
N ARG A 227 16.21 13.99 -17.26
CA ARG A 227 17.53 13.98 -16.61
C ARG A 227 17.51 14.60 -15.21
N GLU A 228 16.82 15.73 -15.05
CA GLU A 228 16.64 16.36 -13.74
C GLU A 228 15.85 15.45 -12.79
N PHE A 229 14.77 14.85 -13.26
CA PHE A 229 13.99 13.92 -12.43
C PHE A 229 14.82 12.70 -12.02
N VAL A 230 15.60 12.09 -12.92
CA VAL A 230 16.53 11.01 -12.58
C VAL A 230 17.58 11.46 -11.58
N HIS A 231 18.07 12.69 -11.66
CA HIS A 231 18.98 13.24 -10.65
C HIS A 231 18.31 13.29 -9.28
N ILE A 232 17.06 13.77 -9.19
CA ILE A 232 16.27 13.75 -7.94
C ILE A 232 16.13 12.32 -7.40
N LEU A 233 15.76 11.35 -8.25
CA LEU A 233 15.62 9.94 -7.83
C LEU A 233 16.92 9.36 -7.30
N ARG A 234 18.06 9.70 -7.92
CA ARG A 234 19.38 9.26 -7.45
C ARG A 234 19.77 9.91 -6.13
N THR A 235 19.45 11.19 -5.95
CA THR A 235 19.70 11.91 -4.69
C THR A 235 18.88 11.32 -3.55
N GLU A 236 17.58 11.10 -3.75
CA GLU A 236 16.69 10.62 -2.69
C GLU A 236 16.81 9.11 -2.43
N LEU A 237 16.92 8.31 -3.49
CA LEU A 237 16.74 6.86 -3.41
C LEU A 237 17.95 6.06 -3.90
N GLY A 238 18.99 6.72 -4.42
CA GLY A 238 20.11 6.07 -5.13
C GLY A 238 20.81 4.97 -4.35
N ARG A 239 20.91 5.09 -3.02
CA ARG A 239 21.52 4.05 -2.17
C ARG A 239 20.76 2.72 -2.17
N TYR A 240 19.47 2.73 -2.53
CA TYR A 240 18.62 1.54 -2.56
C TYR A 240 18.40 0.96 -3.95
N ILE A 241 18.66 1.73 -5.01
CA ILE A 241 18.36 1.32 -6.38
C ILE A 241 19.15 0.05 -6.75
N LEU A 242 18.42 -0.99 -7.15
CA LEU A 242 18.96 -2.19 -7.80
C LEU A 242 19.34 -1.81 -9.24
N PRO A 243 20.61 -1.98 -9.64
CA PRO A 243 21.03 -1.65 -11.00
C PRO A 243 20.28 -2.46 -12.07
N GLY A 244 19.86 -1.79 -13.14
CA GLY A 244 19.00 -2.40 -14.17
C GLY A 244 19.62 -3.62 -14.87
N TYR A 245 20.95 -3.68 -15.04
CA TYR A 245 21.63 -4.82 -15.64
C TYR A 245 21.43 -6.13 -14.84
N GLU A 246 21.16 -6.04 -13.53
CA GLU A 246 20.90 -7.21 -12.68
C GLU A 246 19.51 -7.80 -12.95
N MET A 247 18.58 -7.00 -13.50
CA MET A 247 17.23 -7.43 -13.84
C MET A 247 17.12 -8.06 -15.24
N GLN A 248 18.17 -7.96 -16.07
CA GLN A 248 18.13 -8.37 -17.48
C GLN A 248 18.19 -9.89 -17.69
N ALA A 249 18.62 -10.67 -16.69
CA ALA A 249 18.74 -12.12 -16.80
C ALA A 249 17.46 -12.83 -16.33
N GLY A 250 16.83 -13.59 -17.23
CA GLY A 250 15.71 -14.48 -16.90
C GLY A 250 14.55 -13.77 -16.19
N LYS A 251 14.25 -14.16 -14.96
CA LYS A 251 13.20 -13.58 -14.11
C LYS A 251 13.75 -12.59 -13.06
N GLY A 252 14.92 -12.02 -13.31
CA GLY A 252 15.66 -11.19 -12.35
C GLY A 252 16.36 -12.00 -11.26
N PRO A 253 17.05 -11.35 -10.30
CA PRO A 253 17.75 -12.02 -9.21
C PRO A 253 16.79 -12.63 -8.18
N SER A 254 17.29 -13.54 -7.34
CA SER A 254 16.55 -14.02 -6.17
C SER A 254 16.37 -12.92 -5.13
N LEU A 255 15.37 -13.07 -4.25
CA LEU A 255 15.19 -12.13 -3.14
C LEU A 255 16.39 -12.15 -2.18
N ASP A 256 16.97 -13.33 -1.94
CA ASP A 256 18.20 -13.46 -1.13
C ASP A 256 19.36 -12.66 -1.72
N ASP A 257 19.52 -12.67 -3.04
CA ASP A 257 20.52 -11.87 -3.73
C ASP A 257 20.27 -10.37 -3.57
N ILE A 258 19.02 -9.95 -3.72
CA ILE A 258 18.60 -8.55 -3.55
C ILE A 258 18.87 -8.08 -2.11
N TRP A 259 18.48 -8.87 -1.10
CA TRP A 259 18.67 -8.54 0.31
C TRP A 259 20.14 -8.49 0.71
N ARG A 260 20.94 -9.45 0.24
CA ARG A 260 22.39 -9.51 0.48
C ARG A 260 23.09 -8.25 -0.05
N ARG A 261 22.68 -7.73 -1.20
CA ARG A 261 23.25 -6.51 -1.82
C ARG A 261 22.76 -5.22 -1.19
N ARG A 262 21.66 -5.26 -0.42
CA ARG A 262 20.98 -4.08 0.17
C ARG A 262 20.51 -3.04 -0.86
N ARG A 263 20.43 -3.42 -2.14
CA ARG A 263 19.87 -2.62 -3.24
C ARG A 263 18.48 -3.16 -3.57
N ARG A 264 17.47 -2.68 -2.84
CA ARG A 264 16.14 -3.30 -2.77
C ARG A 264 15.03 -2.46 -3.40
N LEU A 265 15.39 -1.41 -4.13
CA LEU A 265 14.45 -0.58 -4.88
C LEU A 265 14.62 -0.85 -6.37
N ILE A 266 13.57 -1.33 -7.02
CA ILE A 266 13.51 -1.49 -8.47
C ILE A 266 12.78 -0.27 -9.04
N ILE A 267 13.38 0.37 -10.04
CA ILE A 267 12.75 1.49 -10.74
C ILE A 267 12.40 1.04 -12.16
N CYS A 268 11.11 1.08 -12.49
CA CYS A 268 10.64 1.05 -13.87
C CYS A 268 10.44 2.49 -14.32
N TYR A 269 10.86 2.83 -15.54
CA TYR A 269 10.86 4.21 -16.02
C TYR A 269 10.46 4.23 -17.49
N ALA A 270 9.30 4.81 -17.79
CA ALA A 270 8.69 4.77 -19.12
C ALA A 270 9.23 5.85 -20.07
N ASP A 271 10.55 5.94 -20.19
CA ASP A 271 11.24 6.69 -21.24
C ASP A 271 12.52 5.95 -21.65
N ARG A 272 12.57 5.49 -22.89
CA ARG A 272 13.64 4.61 -23.38
C ARG A 272 14.97 5.33 -23.51
N ASP A 273 14.95 6.61 -23.87
CA ASP A 273 16.17 7.38 -24.12
C ASP A 273 16.91 7.72 -22.82
N THR A 274 16.18 7.85 -21.71
CA THR A 274 16.74 8.10 -20.38
C THR A 274 17.34 6.85 -19.73
N VAL A 275 16.83 5.66 -20.05
CA VAL A 275 17.26 4.39 -19.41
C VAL A 275 18.29 3.60 -20.22
N ARG A 276 18.74 4.11 -21.37
CA ARG A 276 19.81 3.51 -22.18
C ARG A 276 21.19 3.67 -21.56
#